data_AF-A0A9P0FKL7-F1
#
_entry.id   AF-A0A9P0FKL7-F1
#
_cell.length_a   1.000
_cell.length_b   1.000
_cell.length_c   1.000
_cell.angle_alpha   90.00
_cell.angle_beta   90.00
_cell.angle_gamma   90.00
#
_symmetry.space_group_name_H-M   'P 1'
#
loop_
_entity.id
_entity.type
_entity.pdbx_description
1 polymer ?
#
loop_
_entity_poly.entity_id
_entity_poly.type
_entity_poly.pdbx_seq_one_letter_code
_entity_poly.pdbx_strand_id
1 'polypeptide(L)'
;MYKFVFLTFVVLVSSSDDKDLPPNFPKCYRDWPIEKFDDCMVKATEILQPILRVGVKKLGFPPLNPLLLPEVTLEQEGNTAAYKAYVTNFALYGLDNYNFKKIHFDWKKHYAVVEVDFDQVYITGIYVFNGKLLQIPLEGQGDFKANITKATQKTIKDNIADLVETLKPAVVEVIISLFKNVYFKEMDSIPYDTLFPKTKK
;
A
#
# COMPACT_ATOMS: atom_id res chain seq x y z
N MET A 1 -5.11 -14.93 -2.65
CA MET A 1 -5.05 -13.94 -3.75
C MET A 1 -5.93 -12.78 -3.35
N TYR A 2 -5.36 -11.83 -2.60
CA TYR A 2 -6.06 -10.58 -2.33
C TYR A 2 -5.96 -9.74 -3.60
N LYS A 3 -7.08 -9.57 -4.29
CA LYS A 3 -7.21 -8.60 -5.38
C LYS A 3 -7.28 -7.24 -4.71
N PHE A 4 -6.18 -6.50 -4.70
CA PHE A 4 -6.22 -5.09 -4.32
C PHE A 4 -6.97 -4.34 -5.42
N VAL A 5 -8.28 -4.12 -5.22
CA VAL A 5 -9.11 -3.27 -6.08
C VAL A 5 -8.91 -1.84 -5.60
N PHE A 6 -7.95 -1.13 -6.20
CA PHE A 6 -7.81 0.30 -5.98
C PHE A 6 -8.93 1.03 -6.71
N LEU A 7 -9.85 1.61 -5.96
CA LEU A 7 -10.99 2.37 -6.47
C LEU A 7 -10.87 3.80 -5.94
N THR A 8 -10.19 4.68 -6.67
CA THR A 8 -10.20 6.13 -6.42
C THR A 8 -9.86 6.96 -7.68
N PHE A 9 -10.90 7.65 -8.17
CA PHE A 9 -11.03 8.97 -8.82
C PHE A 9 -10.04 9.50 -9.88
N VAL A 10 -10.61 9.78 -11.06
CA VAL A 10 -10.07 10.56 -12.19
C VAL A 10 -10.22 12.07 -11.91
N VAL A 11 -9.51 12.93 -12.68
CA VAL A 11 -9.70 14.41 -12.92
C VAL A 11 -8.67 15.27 -12.12
N LEU A 12 -7.77 16.16 -12.63
CA LEU A 12 -7.61 17.03 -13.83
C LEU A 12 -6.15 17.18 -14.30
N VAL A 13 -6.02 17.60 -15.56
CA VAL A 13 -4.82 17.89 -16.36
C VAL A 13 -4.00 19.10 -15.86
N SER A 14 -2.67 19.01 -15.86
CA SER A 14 -1.68 20.04 -16.30
C SER A 14 -0.25 19.47 -16.22
N SER A 15 0.61 19.84 -17.18
CA SER A 15 1.93 19.27 -17.55
C SER A 15 2.99 19.06 -16.44
N SER A 16 3.64 17.88 -16.44
CA SER A 16 4.94 17.65 -15.78
C SER A 16 6.01 17.25 -16.77
N ASP A 17 7.17 17.89 -16.61
CA ASP A 17 8.41 17.68 -17.36
C ASP A 17 8.94 16.24 -17.17
N ASP A 18 9.34 15.58 -18.27
CA ASP A 18 9.98 14.25 -18.36
C ASP A 18 11.31 14.10 -17.56
N LYS A 19 11.76 15.15 -16.84
CA LYS A 19 13.12 15.27 -16.28
C LYS A 19 13.39 14.49 -15.00
N ASP A 20 12.34 14.00 -14.33
CA ASP A 20 12.46 13.31 -13.04
C ASP A 20 12.46 11.78 -13.17
N LEU A 21 12.37 11.24 -14.39
CA LEU A 21 12.38 9.81 -14.67
C LEU A 21 13.78 9.32 -15.08
N PRO A 22 14.14 8.06 -14.75
CA PRO A 22 15.37 7.45 -15.24
C PRO A 22 15.46 7.47 -16.76
N PRO A 23 16.67 7.60 -17.34
CA PRO A 23 16.85 7.61 -18.80
C PRO A 23 16.29 6.37 -19.51
N ASN A 24 16.21 5.24 -18.81
CA ASN A 24 15.72 3.96 -19.31
C ASN A 24 14.26 3.67 -18.91
N PHE A 25 13.54 4.63 -18.34
CA PHE A 25 12.16 4.42 -17.91
C PHE A 25 11.25 4.12 -19.12
N PRO A 26 10.48 3.01 -19.09
CA PRO A 26 9.66 2.61 -20.22
C PRO A 26 8.40 3.48 -20.29
N LYS A 27 8.09 3.99 -21.49
CA LYS A 27 6.83 4.69 -21.74
C LYS A 27 5.73 3.67 -22.04
N CYS A 28 4.75 3.56 -21.13
CA CYS A 28 3.62 2.64 -21.26
C CYS A 28 2.41 3.36 -21.86
N TYR A 29 2.06 3.01 -23.10
CA TYR A 29 1.02 3.71 -23.86
C TYR A 29 -0.35 3.06 -23.68
N ARG A 30 -1.36 3.88 -23.42
CA ARG A 30 -2.73 3.41 -23.12
C ARG A 30 -3.49 2.81 -24.30
N ASP A 31 -3.07 3.11 -25.53
CA ASP A 31 -3.65 2.57 -26.75
C ASP A 31 -3.12 1.17 -27.13
N TRP A 32 -2.10 0.67 -26.42
CA TRP A 32 -1.57 -0.66 -26.64
C TRP A 32 -2.59 -1.74 -26.24
N PRO A 33 -2.47 -2.96 -26.82
CA PRO A 33 -3.15 -4.13 -26.28
C PRO A 33 -2.89 -4.24 -24.78
N ILE A 34 -3.93 -4.53 -23.99
CA ILE A 34 -3.85 -4.45 -22.52
C ILE A 34 -2.71 -5.30 -21.94
N GLU A 35 -2.47 -6.49 -22.49
CA GLU A 35 -1.37 -7.37 -22.09
C GLU A 35 0.01 -6.70 -22.23
N LYS A 36 0.21 -5.94 -23.32
CA LYS A 36 1.46 -5.20 -23.55
C LYS A 36 1.60 -3.99 -22.63
N PHE A 37 0.49 -3.34 -22.30
CA PHE A 37 0.48 -2.26 -21.31
C PHE A 37 0.83 -2.79 -19.92
N ASP A 38 0.20 -3.87 -19.50
CA ASP A 38 0.43 -4.56 -18.23
C ASP A 38 1.90 -5.01 -18.08
N ASP A 39 2.47 -5.65 -19.10
CA ASP A 39 3.90 -6.04 -19.12
C ASP A 39 4.83 -4.82 -19.03
N CYS A 40 4.47 -3.72 -19.69
CA CYS A 40 5.23 -2.47 -19.60
C CYS A 40 5.19 -1.91 -18.17
N MET A 41 4.03 -1.95 -17.52
CA MET A 41 3.85 -1.49 -16.14
C MET A 41 4.72 -2.29 -15.17
N VAL A 42 4.77 -3.61 -15.31
CA VAL A 42 5.64 -4.46 -14.48
C VAL A 42 7.11 -4.08 -14.67
N LYS A 43 7.56 -3.90 -15.92
CA LYS A 43 8.94 -3.45 -16.19
C LYS A 43 9.24 -2.05 -15.65
N ALA A 44 8.25 -1.16 -15.69
CA ALA A 44 8.38 0.20 -15.14
C ALA A 44 8.65 0.15 -13.63
N THR A 45 7.95 -0.70 -12.88
CA THR A 45 8.15 -0.83 -11.44
C THR A 45 9.48 -1.47 -11.09
N GLU A 46 9.99 -2.41 -11.88
CA GLU A 46 11.34 -2.98 -11.73
C GLU A 46 12.43 -1.91 -11.89
N ILE A 47 12.31 -1.06 -12.91
CA ILE A 47 13.28 0.02 -13.18
C ILE A 47 13.23 1.10 -12.08
N LEU A 48 12.05 1.34 -11.51
CA LEU A 48 11.88 2.31 -10.42
C LEU A 48 12.33 1.79 -9.06
N GLN A 49 12.38 0.48 -8.84
CA GLN A 49 12.72 -0.13 -7.55
C GLN A 49 13.98 0.46 -6.87
N PRO A 50 15.15 0.61 -7.54
CA PRO A 50 16.35 1.17 -6.89
C PRO A 50 16.17 2.63 -6.44
N ILE A 51 15.24 3.36 -7.04
CA ILE A 51 14.95 4.76 -6.70
C ILE A 51 13.90 4.83 -5.60
N LEU A 52 12.82 4.06 -5.72
CA LEU A 52 11.75 4.05 -4.73
C LEU A 52 12.21 3.47 -3.40
N ARG A 53 13.16 2.52 -3.38
CA ARG A 53 13.65 1.95 -2.11
C ARG A 53 14.22 3.01 -1.16
N VAL A 54 14.95 3.98 -1.70
CA VAL A 54 15.62 5.04 -0.91
C VAL A 54 14.76 6.27 -0.70
N GLY A 55 13.60 6.34 -1.38
CA GLY A 55 12.72 7.48 -1.38
C GLY A 55 13.10 8.54 -2.42
N VAL A 56 12.12 9.38 -2.80
CA VAL A 56 12.32 10.50 -3.73
C VAL A 56 11.88 11.79 -3.06
N LYS A 57 12.82 12.43 -2.35
CA LYS A 57 12.57 13.63 -1.54
C LYS A 57 11.87 14.77 -2.31
N LYS A 58 12.22 14.98 -3.59
CA LYS A 58 11.61 16.01 -4.43
C LYS A 58 10.12 15.80 -4.65
N LEU A 59 9.69 14.54 -4.65
CA LEU A 59 8.30 14.12 -4.85
C LEU A 59 7.61 13.79 -3.53
N GLY A 60 8.21 14.11 -2.37
CA GLY A 60 7.69 13.74 -1.05
C GLY A 60 7.63 12.23 -0.77
N PHE A 61 8.10 11.40 -1.71
CA PHE A 61 8.04 9.95 -1.61
C PHE A 61 9.04 9.43 -0.56
N PRO A 62 8.59 8.78 0.53
CA PRO A 62 9.47 8.33 1.60
C PRO A 62 10.25 7.06 1.23
N PRO A 63 11.30 6.71 1.99
CA PRO A 63 11.94 5.40 1.89
C PRO A 63 10.96 4.26 2.18
N LEU A 64 11.16 3.11 1.54
CA LEU A 64 10.33 1.92 1.74
C LEU A 64 10.85 1.00 2.85
N ASN A 65 12.03 1.28 3.40
CA ASN A 65 12.65 0.45 4.44
C ASN A 65 13.60 1.28 5.36
N PRO A 66 13.15 1.68 6.57
CA PRO A 66 11.78 1.62 7.03
C PRO A 66 10.89 2.66 6.33
N LEU A 67 9.66 2.27 6.02
CA LEU A 67 8.57 3.19 5.77
C LEU A 67 8.00 3.64 7.12
N LEU A 68 8.25 4.90 7.48
CA LEU A 68 7.71 5.51 8.69
C LEU A 68 6.30 6.02 8.41
N LEU A 69 5.37 5.61 9.25
CA LEU A 69 3.97 6.00 9.16
C LEU A 69 3.64 7.02 10.24
N PRO A 70 2.75 7.98 9.95
CA PRO A 70 2.24 8.91 10.96
C PRO A 70 1.52 8.12 12.07
N GLU A 71 1.21 8.82 13.16
CA GLU A 71 0.41 8.24 14.23
C GLU A 71 -0.89 7.64 13.69
N VAL A 72 -1.17 6.41 14.12
CA VAL A 72 -2.33 5.64 13.67
C VAL A 72 -3.31 5.52 14.83
N THR A 73 -4.54 5.96 14.61
CA THR A 73 -5.65 5.68 15.52
C THR A 73 -6.56 4.64 14.89
N LEU A 74 -6.80 3.57 15.62
CA LEU A 74 -7.74 2.50 15.31
C LEU A 74 -8.92 2.62 16.26
N GLU A 75 -10.12 2.74 15.73
CA GLU A 75 -11.33 2.84 16.55
C GLU A 75 -12.40 1.95 15.94
N GLN A 76 -13.02 1.14 16.78
CA GLN A 76 -14.13 0.30 16.40
C GLN A 76 -15.18 0.39 17.49
N GLU A 77 -16.42 0.60 17.08
CA GLU A 77 -17.59 0.57 17.95
C GLU A 77 -18.42 -0.69 17.65
N GLY A 78 -19.02 -1.27 18.68
CA GLY A 78 -19.87 -2.45 18.51
C GLY A 78 -20.19 -3.18 19.80
N ASN A 79 -21.17 -4.09 19.71
CA ASN A 79 -21.62 -4.90 20.85
C ASN A 79 -20.65 -6.05 21.14
N THR A 80 -19.99 -6.60 20.11
CA THR A 80 -19.04 -7.72 20.25
C THR A 80 -17.64 -7.25 20.56
N ALA A 81 -17.20 -6.14 19.97
CA ALA A 81 -15.92 -5.52 20.23
C ALA A 81 -16.07 -4.01 20.13
N ALA A 82 -15.54 -3.30 21.12
CA ALA A 82 -15.40 -1.85 21.08
C ALA A 82 -14.00 -1.51 21.59
N TYR A 83 -13.19 -0.84 20.78
CA TYR A 83 -11.81 -0.54 21.16
C TYR A 83 -11.32 0.74 20.51
N LYS A 84 -10.30 1.32 21.17
CA LYS A 84 -9.46 2.37 20.65
C LYS A 84 -8.00 2.00 20.85
N ALA A 85 -7.25 2.02 19.77
CA ALA A 85 -5.81 1.81 19.78
C ALA A 85 -5.10 3.00 19.14
N TYR A 86 -4.06 3.46 19.80
CA TYR A 86 -3.16 4.48 19.30
C TYR A 86 -1.80 3.85 19.07
N VAL A 87 -1.21 4.06 17.89
CA VAL A 87 0.10 3.54 17.54
C VAL A 87 1.00 4.70 17.12
N THR A 88 2.11 4.86 17.82
CA THR A 88 3.17 5.83 17.52
C THR A 88 4.45 5.12 17.13
N ASN A 89 5.39 5.85 16.51
CA ASN A 89 6.65 5.29 15.99
C ASN A 89 6.42 4.06 15.09
N PHE A 90 5.35 4.10 14.29
CA PHE A 90 4.96 2.98 13.46
C PHE A 90 5.86 2.89 12.23
N ALA A 91 6.58 1.79 12.10
CA ALA A 91 7.53 1.56 11.02
C ALA A 91 7.31 0.21 10.35
N LEU A 92 7.27 0.22 9.02
CA LEU A 92 7.18 -0.96 8.16
C LEU A 92 8.55 -1.21 7.52
N TYR A 93 9.01 -2.45 7.54
CA TYR A 93 10.29 -2.87 6.97
C TYR A 93 10.08 -3.90 5.88
N GLY A 94 11.00 -3.92 4.90
CA GLY A 94 11.05 -4.92 3.84
C GLY A 94 10.10 -4.68 2.66
N LEU A 95 9.57 -3.46 2.51
CA LEU A 95 8.77 -3.08 1.35
C LEU A 95 9.63 -2.68 0.13
N ASP A 96 10.94 -2.51 0.32
CA ASP A 96 11.91 -2.14 -0.70
C ASP A 96 12.29 -3.27 -1.65
N ASN A 97 12.16 -4.52 -1.22
CA ASN A 97 12.40 -5.71 -2.05
C ASN A 97 11.07 -6.31 -2.57
N TYR A 98 10.24 -5.47 -3.18
CA TYR A 98 8.98 -5.90 -3.77
C TYR A 98 9.19 -6.63 -5.10
N ASN A 99 8.27 -7.54 -5.45
CA ASN A 99 8.24 -8.17 -6.76
C ASN A 99 6.82 -8.14 -7.32
N PHE A 100 6.56 -7.25 -8.28
CA PHE A 100 5.26 -7.17 -8.95
C PHE A 100 5.09 -8.36 -9.90
N LYS A 101 4.13 -9.25 -9.58
CA LYS A 101 3.76 -10.39 -10.43
C LYS A 101 2.77 -10.02 -11.51
N LYS A 102 1.88 -9.08 -11.20
CA LYS A 102 0.83 -8.64 -12.12
C LYS A 102 0.42 -7.22 -11.82
N ILE A 103 0.25 -6.43 -12.88
CA ILE A 103 -0.41 -5.14 -12.85
C ILE A 103 -1.39 -5.14 -14.02
N HIS A 104 -2.68 -5.04 -13.74
CA HIS A 104 -3.73 -5.06 -14.77
C HIS A 104 -4.72 -3.92 -14.57
N PHE A 105 -4.91 -3.10 -15.59
CA PHE A 105 -5.86 -1.99 -15.55
C PHE A 105 -7.13 -2.30 -16.33
N ASP A 106 -8.29 -2.20 -15.69
CA ASP A 106 -9.58 -2.17 -16.37
C ASP A 106 -10.06 -0.71 -16.52
N TRP A 107 -9.81 -0.14 -17.70
CA TRP A 107 -10.20 1.22 -18.03
C TRP A 107 -11.72 1.46 -17.98
N LYS A 108 -12.52 0.43 -18.26
CA LYS A 108 -13.99 0.56 -18.30
C LYS A 108 -14.56 0.58 -16.88
N LYS A 109 -14.04 -0.28 -16.03
CA LYS A 109 -14.48 -0.45 -14.64
C LYS A 109 -13.70 0.40 -13.64
N HIS A 110 -12.70 1.16 -14.13
CA HIS A 110 -11.91 2.09 -13.33
C HIS A 110 -11.26 1.44 -12.10
N TYR A 111 -10.71 0.24 -12.27
CA TYR A 111 -9.89 -0.40 -11.24
C TYR A 111 -8.59 -0.95 -11.81
N ALA A 112 -7.61 -1.09 -10.93
CA ALA A 112 -6.41 -1.87 -11.18
C ALA A 112 -6.42 -3.14 -10.32
N VAL A 113 -5.86 -4.23 -10.85
CA VAL A 113 -5.49 -5.43 -10.08
C VAL A 113 -3.99 -5.47 -10.02
N VAL A 114 -3.46 -5.48 -8.80
CA VAL A 114 -2.02 -5.54 -8.54
C VAL A 114 -1.74 -6.76 -7.69
N GLU A 115 -0.79 -7.58 -8.13
CA GLU A 115 -0.23 -8.69 -7.39
C GLU A 115 1.25 -8.38 -7.14
N VAL A 116 1.61 -8.26 -5.87
CA VAL A 116 2.96 -7.93 -5.42
C VAL A 116 3.36 -8.86 -4.29
N ASP A 117 4.57 -9.42 -4.41
CA ASP A 117 5.18 -10.24 -3.38
C ASP A 117 6.24 -9.43 -2.62
N PHE A 118 6.37 -9.75 -1.34
CA PHE A 118 7.43 -9.27 -0.47
C PHE A 118 8.07 -10.46 0.22
N ASP A 119 9.40 -10.49 0.29
CA ASP A 119 10.13 -11.61 0.89
C ASP A 119 9.92 -11.68 2.40
N GLN A 120 10.05 -10.53 3.07
CA GLN A 120 9.83 -10.40 4.50
C GLN A 120 9.27 -9.02 4.82
N VAL A 121 8.18 -8.98 5.59
CA VAL A 121 7.57 -7.73 6.04
C VAL A 121 7.49 -7.74 7.56
N TYR A 122 8.06 -6.72 8.18
CA TYR A 122 8.03 -6.53 9.63
C TYR A 122 7.41 -5.19 9.97
N ILE A 123 6.74 -5.14 11.10
CA ILE A 123 6.20 -3.91 11.67
C ILE A 123 6.70 -3.73 13.10
N THR A 124 6.98 -2.48 13.45
CA THR A 124 7.27 -2.07 14.83
C THR A 124 6.45 -0.84 15.19
N GLY A 125 6.12 -0.69 16.46
CA GLY A 125 5.48 0.52 16.97
C GLY A 125 5.26 0.46 18.47
N ILE A 126 4.82 1.58 19.02
CA ILE A 126 4.42 1.70 20.42
C ILE A 126 2.92 1.84 20.44
N TYR A 127 2.23 0.91 21.09
CA TYR A 127 0.77 0.90 21.15
C TYR A 127 0.26 1.31 22.53
N VAL A 128 -0.90 1.97 22.53
CA VAL A 128 -1.79 2.11 23.68
C VAL A 128 -3.16 1.61 23.23
N PHE A 129 -3.65 0.56 23.89
CA PHE A 129 -4.91 -0.09 23.58
C PHE A 129 -5.83 0.01 24.78
N ASN A 130 -7.07 0.45 24.53
CA ASN A 130 -8.15 0.40 25.49
C ASN A 130 -9.41 -0.10 24.79
N GLY A 131 -10.05 -1.13 25.31
CA GLY A 131 -11.27 -1.64 24.70
C GLY A 131 -11.93 -2.72 25.53
N LYS A 132 -12.91 -3.36 24.91
CA LYS A 132 -13.61 -4.51 25.44
C LYS A 132 -13.94 -5.49 24.33
N LEU A 133 -13.86 -6.76 24.67
CA LEU A 133 -14.39 -7.85 23.87
C LEU A 133 -15.57 -8.45 24.63
N LEU A 134 -16.77 -8.36 24.05
CA LEU A 134 -18.04 -8.63 24.72
C LEU A 134 -18.17 -7.79 26.00
N GLN A 135 -18.03 -8.43 27.18
CA GLN A 135 -18.08 -7.77 28.49
C GLN A 135 -16.70 -7.72 29.19
N ILE A 136 -15.65 -8.21 28.54
CA ILE A 136 -14.31 -8.30 29.12
C ILE A 136 -13.52 -7.05 28.74
N PRO A 137 -13.13 -6.18 29.69
CA PRO A 137 -12.25 -5.05 29.41
C PRO A 137 -10.84 -5.56 29.11
N LEU A 138 -10.21 -4.93 28.12
CA LEU A 138 -8.87 -5.22 27.64
C LEU A 138 -8.10 -3.91 27.56
N GLU A 139 -7.02 -3.81 28.30
CA GLU A 139 -6.12 -2.66 28.29
C GLU A 139 -4.69 -3.16 28.13
N GLY A 140 -3.87 -2.39 27.42
CA GLY A 140 -2.48 -2.72 27.24
C GLY A 140 -1.71 -1.58 26.61
N GLN A 141 -0.45 -1.46 26.98
CA GLN A 141 0.47 -0.52 26.35
C GLN A 141 1.86 -1.12 26.30
N GLY A 142 2.61 -0.76 25.27
CA GLY A 142 4.01 -1.18 25.14
C GLY A 142 4.49 -1.18 23.71
N ASP A 143 5.68 -1.74 23.52
CA ASP A 143 6.29 -1.87 22.21
C ASP A 143 5.84 -3.19 21.57
N PHE A 144 5.56 -3.16 20.27
CA PHE A 144 5.35 -4.37 19.50
C PHE A 144 6.35 -4.48 18.36
N LYS A 145 6.68 -5.74 18.04
CA LYS A 145 7.38 -6.12 16.81
C LYS A 145 6.70 -7.36 16.26
N ALA A 146 6.22 -7.29 15.02
CA ALA A 146 5.53 -8.41 14.39
C ALA A 146 6.09 -8.68 12.99
N ASN A 147 6.24 -9.96 12.66
CA ASN A 147 6.47 -10.41 11.30
C ASN A 147 5.12 -10.68 10.64
N ILE A 148 4.79 -9.92 9.60
CA ILE A 148 3.51 -10.01 8.89
C ILE A 148 3.64 -10.60 7.48
N THR A 149 4.81 -11.14 7.12
CA THR A 149 5.09 -11.75 5.81
C THR A 149 4.05 -12.80 5.38
N LYS A 150 3.58 -13.64 6.31
CA LYS A 150 2.55 -14.65 6.00
C LYS A 150 1.14 -14.08 6.01
N ALA A 151 0.89 -13.04 6.81
CA ALA A 151 -0.39 -12.36 6.87
C ALA A 151 -0.70 -11.60 5.56
N THR A 152 0.33 -11.13 4.85
CA THR A 152 0.20 -10.54 3.52
C THR A 152 0.00 -11.58 2.41
N GLN A 153 0.35 -12.86 2.64
CA GLN A 153 0.36 -13.90 1.59
C GLN A 153 -0.89 -14.82 1.57
N LYS A 154 -1.43 -15.30 2.70
CA LYS A 154 -2.73 -16.03 2.76
C LYS A 154 -3.17 -16.30 4.21
N THR A 155 -4.48 -16.23 4.43
CA THR A 155 -5.24 -16.46 5.68
C THR A 155 -4.64 -17.51 6.64
N ILE A 156 -4.23 -17.06 7.82
CA ILE A 156 -3.92 -17.94 8.97
C ILE A 156 -5.22 -18.66 9.37
N LYS A 157 -5.22 -19.98 9.20
CA LYS A 157 -6.16 -20.95 9.80
C LYS A 157 -5.46 -21.47 11.05
N ASP A 158 -6.04 -21.22 12.21
CA ASP A 158 -6.00 -21.99 13.46
C ASP A 158 -6.82 -21.19 14.49
N ASN A 159 -7.32 -21.85 15.55
CA ASN A 159 -8.42 -21.48 16.48
C ASN A 159 -8.48 -20.05 17.10
N ILE A 160 -7.59 -19.13 16.70
CA ILE A 160 -7.70 -17.66 16.84
C ILE A 160 -8.44 -17.07 15.61
N ALA A 161 -8.94 -17.92 14.72
CA ALA A 161 -9.54 -17.57 13.43
C ALA A 161 -10.60 -16.47 13.56
N ASP A 162 -11.50 -16.57 14.54
CA ASP A 162 -12.61 -15.61 14.71
C ASP A 162 -12.11 -14.20 15.12
N LEU A 163 -11.10 -14.13 15.99
CA LEU A 163 -10.52 -12.85 16.44
C LEU A 163 -9.68 -12.22 15.32
N VAL A 164 -8.89 -13.04 14.62
CA VAL A 164 -8.12 -12.60 13.46
C VAL A 164 -9.04 -12.22 12.30
N GLU A 165 -10.16 -12.91 12.09
CA GLU A 165 -11.15 -12.60 11.04
C GLU A 165 -11.89 -11.30 11.31
N THR A 166 -12.14 -10.98 12.59
CA THR A 166 -12.74 -9.70 12.99
C THR A 166 -11.76 -8.52 12.88
N LEU A 167 -10.48 -8.73 13.22
CA LEU A 167 -9.46 -7.66 13.20
C LEU A 167 -8.77 -7.49 11.84
N LYS A 168 -8.71 -8.53 11.01
CA LYS A 168 -8.15 -8.51 9.64
C LYS A 168 -8.66 -7.33 8.80
N PRO A 169 -9.98 -7.09 8.66
CA PRO A 169 -10.46 -5.99 7.83
C PRO A 169 -9.97 -4.63 8.33
N ALA A 170 -10.00 -4.37 9.64
CA ALA A 170 -9.52 -3.12 10.21
C ALA A 170 -8.01 -2.92 10.00
N VAL A 171 -7.19 -3.96 10.25
CA VAL A 171 -5.74 -3.89 10.05
C VAL A 171 -5.39 -3.69 8.57
N VAL A 172 -6.06 -4.41 7.66
CA VAL A 172 -5.84 -4.28 6.22
C VAL A 172 -6.28 -2.91 5.72
N GLU A 173 -7.43 -2.40 6.17
CA GLU A 173 -7.93 -1.08 5.81
C GLU A 173 -6.99 0.03 6.27
N VAL A 174 -6.40 -0.11 7.45
CA VAL A 174 -5.43 0.85 7.99
C VAL A 174 -4.13 0.81 7.21
N ILE A 175 -3.63 -0.37 6.89
CA ILE A 175 -2.47 -0.49 6.01
C ILE A 175 -2.78 0.18 4.67
N ILE A 176 -3.95 -0.07 4.08
CA ILE A 176 -4.38 0.56 2.83
C ILE A 176 -4.50 2.08 2.97
N SER A 177 -5.08 2.60 4.05
CA SER A 177 -5.27 4.03 4.26
C SER A 177 -3.93 4.74 4.45
N LEU A 178 -2.99 4.10 5.15
CA LEU A 178 -1.63 4.61 5.32
C LEU A 178 -0.86 4.57 4.00
N PHE A 179 -0.96 3.48 3.23
CA PHE A 179 -0.42 3.44 1.86
C PHE A 179 -1.04 4.52 0.97
N LYS A 180 -2.35 4.75 1.01
CA LYS A 180 -3.00 5.82 0.25
C LYS A 180 -2.48 7.21 0.65
N ASN A 181 -2.47 7.50 1.94
CA ASN A 181 -2.11 8.82 2.45
C ASN A 181 -0.63 9.17 2.29
N VAL A 182 0.24 8.15 2.27
CA VAL A 182 1.70 8.33 2.15
C VAL A 182 2.20 8.16 0.72
N TYR A 183 1.66 7.19 -0.03
CA TYR A 183 2.16 6.84 -1.37
C TYR A 183 1.38 7.57 -2.47
N PHE A 184 0.05 7.56 -2.41
CA PHE A 184 -0.78 8.12 -3.48
C PHE A 184 -0.85 9.65 -3.43
N LYS A 185 -0.92 10.23 -2.23
CA LYS A 185 -0.88 11.70 -2.05
C LYS A 185 0.32 12.33 -2.75
N GLU A 186 1.46 11.64 -2.75
CA GLU A 186 2.70 12.10 -3.36
C GLU A 186 2.74 11.81 -4.88
N MET A 187 2.14 10.70 -5.32
CA MET A 187 1.99 10.40 -6.76
C MET A 187 1.01 11.33 -7.48
N ASP A 188 0.04 11.91 -6.78
CA ASP A 188 -0.88 12.92 -7.35
C ASP A 188 -0.14 14.17 -7.85
N SER A 189 1.11 14.39 -7.40
CA SER A 189 1.97 15.46 -7.92
C SER A 189 2.51 15.19 -9.33
N ILE A 190 2.42 13.94 -9.84
CA ILE A 190 2.89 13.56 -11.17
C ILE A 190 1.69 13.38 -12.12
N PRO A 191 1.52 14.28 -13.10
CA PRO A 191 0.55 14.19 -14.18
C PRO A 191 0.45 12.80 -14.83
N TYR A 192 -0.76 12.25 -14.75
CA TYR A 192 -1.11 10.94 -15.28
C TYR A 192 -0.75 10.76 -16.76
N ASP A 193 -0.94 11.80 -17.58
CA ASP A 193 -0.62 11.75 -19.01
C ASP A 193 0.89 11.70 -19.29
N THR A 194 1.74 12.14 -18.34
CA THR A 194 3.20 12.04 -18.43
C THR A 194 3.67 10.62 -18.13
N LEU A 195 3.11 9.99 -17.09
CA LEU A 195 3.43 8.59 -16.76
C LEU A 195 2.85 7.61 -17.79
N PHE A 196 1.63 7.86 -18.27
CA PHE A 196 0.88 6.97 -19.16
C PHE A 196 0.32 7.72 -20.39
N PRO A 197 1.17 8.06 -21.37
CA PRO A 197 0.75 8.76 -22.58
C PRO A 197 -0.30 7.97 -23.37
N LYS A 198 -1.23 8.69 -24.04
CA LYS A 198 -2.30 8.04 -24.81
C LYS A 198 -1.79 7.30 -26.04
N THR A 199 -0.89 7.92 -26.79
CA THR A 199 -0.43 7.42 -28.09
C THR A 199 1.08 7.57 -28.23
N LYS A 200 1.69 6.63 -28.94
CA LYS A 200 3.07 6.74 -29.39
C LYS A 200 3.08 7.68 -30.60
N LYS A 201 3.34 8.98 -30.37
CA LYS A 201 3.67 9.90 -31.47
C LYS A 201 4.90 9.40 -32.23
#